data_AF-R1EUP4-F1
#
_entry.id   AF-R1EUP4-F1
#
_cell.length_a   1.000
_cell.length_b   1.000
_cell.length_c   1.000
_cell.angle_alpha   90.00
_cell.angle_beta   90.00
_cell.angle_gamma   90.00
#
_symmetry.space_group_name_H-M   'P 1'
#
loop_
_entity.id
_entity.type
_entity.pdbx_description
1 polymer ?
#
loop_
_entity_poly.entity_id
_entity_poly.type
_entity_poly.pdbx_seq_one_letter_code
_entity_poly.pdbx_strand_id
1 'polypeptide(L)'
;MAAFRASEPLSVEEIVQQAGNFDYNQMVPLRYWLRSADTIQKEARIYEREGNDQQAYLLLFRHAMLILEKLQKHPEAKDPANKQALQEASKIVKRNLPKLEELRPRINKRHERFKEIKRDAEKKKVRQTVASPTQLSRDFDNFVLHARKSSDPALFGGKQSLDAGENRDLAVKIAQKEIRRRDLAKRKVRQAGVSDEEEAERRTGGMWNNWEDDLVSDGAKEEPDDLSQMITQVGRRGQEAIARRRGEVLRLGRIYCAVSLRICDSSAAP
;
A
#
# COMPACT_ATOMS: atom_id res chain seq x y z
N MET A 1 15.57 1.35 16.82
CA MET A 1 15.83 2.62 16.11
C MET A 1 14.60 2.95 15.28
N ALA A 2 13.79 3.91 15.71
CA ALA A 2 12.56 4.26 15.03
C ALA A 2 12.88 5.02 13.74
N ALA A 3 12.43 4.51 12.60
CA ALA A 3 12.50 5.20 11.32
C ALA A 3 11.82 6.57 11.46
N PHE A 4 12.53 7.62 11.05
CA PHE A 4 12.11 9.01 11.02
C PHE A 4 10.94 9.17 10.03
N ARG A 5 9.74 8.75 10.45
CA ARG A 5 8.50 9.05 9.75
C ARG A 5 8.42 10.56 9.65
N ALA A 6 8.13 11.08 8.46
CA ALA A 6 7.82 12.50 8.25
C ALA A 6 6.86 12.96 9.34
N SER A 7 7.41 13.59 10.38
CA SER A 7 6.67 13.90 11.59
C SER A 7 5.66 14.98 11.25
N GLU A 8 4.44 14.85 11.78
CA GLU A 8 3.43 15.91 11.74
C GLU A 8 4.10 17.22 12.17
N PRO A 9 4.00 18.30 11.38
CA PRO A 9 4.77 19.49 11.67
C PRO A 9 4.27 20.10 12.97
N LEU A 10 5.14 20.08 13.98
CA LEU A 10 4.83 20.56 15.33
C LEU A 10 4.84 22.09 15.41
N SER A 11 4.14 22.61 16.41
CA SER A 11 4.25 24.01 16.83
C SER A 11 5.62 24.30 17.43
N VAL A 12 6.10 25.55 17.33
CA VAL A 12 7.33 25.98 18.01
C VAL A 12 7.24 25.73 19.53
N GLU A 13 6.08 25.97 20.13
CA GLU A 13 5.85 25.76 21.56
C GLU A 13 5.99 24.28 21.96
N GLU A 14 5.41 23.38 21.17
CA GLU A 14 5.52 21.93 21.37
C GLU A 14 6.96 21.46 21.23
N ILE A 15 7.70 22.01 20.25
CA ILE A 15 9.12 21.70 20.05
C ILE A 15 9.95 22.18 21.25
N VAL A 16 9.66 23.37 21.79
CA VAL A 16 10.33 23.89 23.00
C VAL A 16 10.07 22.98 24.21
N GLN A 17 8.83 22.53 24.40
CA GLN A 17 8.50 21.57 25.45
C GLN A 17 9.27 20.26 25.26
N GLN A 18 9.28 19.71 24.05
CA GLN A 18 10.02 18.48 23.75
C GLN A 18 11.54 18.66 23.93
N ALA A 19 12.07 19.84 23.58
CA ALA A 19 13.49 20.15 23.76
C ALA A 19 13.88 20.14 25.25
N GLY A 20 13.02 20.65 26.13
CA GLY A 20 13.20 20.65 27.58
C GLY A 20 13.02 19.28 28.25
N ASN A 21 12.37 18.33 27.58
CA ASN A 21 12.19 16.97 28.07
C ASN A 21 13.47 16.13 27.86
N PHE A 22 14.40 16.25 28.79
CA PHE A 22 15.57 15.37 28.87
C PHE A 22 15.99 15.13 30.33
N ASP A 23 16.48 13.94 30.60
CA ASP A 23 16.93 13.54 31.94
C ASP A 23 18.32 14.10 32.21
N TYR A 24 18.40 15.06 33.13
CA TYR A 24 19.66 15.63 33.59
C TYR A 24 20.00 15.11 34.97
N ASN A 25 21.18 14.48 35.09
CA ASN A 25 21.71 13.99 36.35
C ASN A 25 23.03 14.68 36.72
N GLN A 26 23.06 15.31 37.89
CA GLN A 26 24.22 16.01 38.44
C GLN A 26 25.32 15.07 38.95
N MET A 27 25.02 13.77 39.13
CA MET A 27 26.02 12.76 39.52
C MET A 27 26.93 12.35 38.37
N VAL A 28 26.53 12.66 37.13
CA VAL A 28 27.33 12.35 35.94
C VAL A 28 28.36 13.45 35.74
N PRO A 29 29.66 13.12 35.63
CA PRO A 29 30.72 14.12 35.46
C PRO A 29 30.49 15.06 34.28
N LEU A 30 30.87 16.32 34.46
CA LEU A 30 30.59 17.41 33.53
C LEU A 30 31.17 17.16 32.12
N ARG A 31 32.32 16.50 32.05
CA ARG A 31 32.99 16.12 30.78
C ARG A 31 32.09 15.31 29.84
N TYR A 32 31.22 14.45 30.39
CA TYR A 32 30.32 13.63 29.58
C TYR A 32 29.18 14.48 29.04
N TRP A 33 28.64 15.38 29.86
CA TRP A 33 27.63 16.34 29.41
C TRP A 33 28.15 17.29 28.33
N LEU A 34 29.40 17.75 28.44
CA LEU A 34 30.05 18.56 27.41
C LEU A 34 30.17 17.81 26.08
N ARG A 35 30.58 16.53 26.12
CA ARG A 35 30.64 15.68 24.92
C ARG A 35 29.26 15.46 24.29
N SER A 36 28.23 15.28 25.12
CA SER A 36 26.85 15.20 24.66
C SER A 36 26.38 16.50 24.03
N ALA A 37 26.73 17.65 24.62
CA ALA A 37 26.44 18.96 24.05
C ALA A 37 27.07 19.15 22.66
N ASP A 38 28.34 18.78 22.50
CA ASP A 38 29.02 18.80 21.19
C ASP A 38 28.32 17.90 20.16
N THR A 39 27.81 16.75 20.59
CA THR A 39 27.10 15.81 19.72
C THR A 39 25.77 16.41 19.25
N ILE A 40 24.97 16.96 20.19
CA ILE A 40 23.72 17.67 19.89
C ILE A 40 23.97 18.81 18.89
N GLN A 41 25.07 19.55 19.07
CA GLN A 41 25.43 20.65 18.18
C GLN A 41 25.82 20.18 16.77
N LYS A 42 26.54 19.06 16.65
CA LYS A 42 26.87 18.45 15.36
C LYS A 42 25.64 17.92 14.64
N GLU A 43 24.75 17.26 15.36
CA GLU A 43 23.46 16.78 14.83
C GLU A 43 22.60 17.94 14.35
N ALA A 44 22.49 19.03 15.12
CA ALA A 44 21.77 20.23 14.69
C ALA A 44 22.30 20.77 13.35
N ARG A 45 23.63 20.81 13.17
CA ARG A 45 24.25 21.23 11.90
C ARG A 45 23.96 20.27 10.75
N ILE A 46 23.76 18.98 11.02
CA ILE A 46 23.34 18.00 10.00
C ILE A 46 21.91 18.31 9.55
N TYR A 47 20.98 18.47 10.50
CA TYR A 47 19.58 18.78 10.19
C TYR A 47 19.38 20.13 9.50
N GLU A 48 20.21 21.14 9.83
CA GLU A 48 20.24 22.41 9.09
C GLU A 48 20.57 22.19 7.61
N ARG A 49 21.57 21.35 7.30
CA ARG A 49 21.95 21.04 5.92
C ARG A 49 20.90 20.21 5.18
N GLU A 50 20.20 19.34 5.90
CA GLU A 50 19.10 18.54 5.35
C GLU A 50 17.81 19.36 5.14
N GLY A 51 17.75 20.59 5.66
CA GLY A 51 16.54 21.44 5.60
C GLY A 51 15.42 20.98 6.54
N ASN A 52 15.75 20.18 7.56
CA ASN A 52 14.82 19.81 8.61
C ASN A 52 14.85 20.84 9.74
N ASP A 53 14.15 21.95 9.49
CA ASP A 53 14.10 23.12 10.37
C ASP A 53 13.59 22.77 11.79
N GLN A 54 12.65 21.83 11.91
CA GLN A 54 12.04 21.44 13.18
C GLN A 54 13.04 20.74 14.10
N GLN A 55 13.77 19.76 13.58
CA GLN A 55 14.75 19.01 14.35
C GLN A 55 15.98 19.86 14.66
N ALA A 56 16.42 20.67 13.70
CA ALA A 56 17.47 21.66 13.94
C ALA A 56 17.10 22.59 15.11
N TYR A 57 15.89 23.14 15.10
CA TYR A 57 15.40 24.01 16.17
C TYR A 57 15.34 23.30 17.53
N LEU A 58 14.80 22.07 17.56
CA LEU A 58 14.74 21.25 18.78
C LEU A 58 16.12 21.06 19.42
N LEU A 59 17.09 20.62 18.62
CA LEU A 59 18.44 20.31 19.10
C LEU A 59 19.21 21.57 19.52
N LEU A 60 19.09 22.65 18.75
CA LEU A 60 19.70 23.94 19.11
C LEU A 60 19.14 24.49 20.43
N PHE A 61 17.82 24.41 20.62
CA PHE A 61 17.18 24.85 21.85
C PHE A 61 17.60 23.98 23.04
N ARG A 62 17.62 22.65 22.87
CA ARG A 62 18.11 21.70 23.89
C ARG A 62 19.56 21.98 24.28
N HIS A 63 20.43 22.24 23.31
CA HIS A 63 21.82 22.61 23.55
C HIS A 63 21.94 23.90 24.40
N ALA A 64 21.12 24.91 24.10
CA ALA A 64 21.08 26.14 24.88
C ALA A 64 20.61 25.91 26.32
N MET A 65 19.51 25.17 26.52
CA MET A 65 18.99 24.83 27.85
C MET A 65 20.02 24.05 28.68
N LEU A 66 20.64 23.04 28.09
CA LEU A 66 21.66 22.22 28.74
C LEU A 66 22.78 23.11 29.27
N ILE A 67 23.38 23.93 28.40
CA ILE A 67 24.57 24.73 28.76
C ILE A 67 24.23 25.87 29.71
N LEU A 68 23.19 26.64 29.43
CA LEU A 68 22.89 27.87 30.16
C LEU A 68 22.19 27.61 31.49
N GLU A 69 21.29 26.62 31.55
CA GLU A 69 20.49 26.37 32.76
C GLU A 69 21.08 25.28 33.66
N LYS A 70 21.54 24.17 33.08
CA LYS A 70 21.93 22.97 33.84
C LYS A 70 23.43 22.96 34.14
N LEU A 71 24.27 23.11 33.13
CA LEU A 71 25.72 22.97 33.26
C LEU A 71 26.36 24.10 34.06
N GLN A 72 25.83 25.34 34.00
CA GLN A 72 26.31 26.43 34.87
C GLN A 72 26.11 26.14 36.37
N LYS A 73 25.14 25.29 36.72
CA LYS A 73 24.81 24.94 38.11
C LYS A 73 25.50 23.66 38.59
N HIS A 74 26.28 23.00 37.73
CA HIS A 74 26.95 21.74 38.06
C HIS A 74 28.07 21.97 39.11
N PRO A 75 28.28 21.07 40.09
CA PRO A 75 29.32 21.23 41.10
C PRO A 75 30.73 21.38 40.50
N GLU A 76 31.06 20.56 39.49
CA GLU A 76 32.36 20.58 38.77
C GLU A 76 32.52 21.79 37.81
N ALA A 77 31.52 22.68 37.69
CA ALA A 77 31.62 23.86 36.84
C ALA A 77 32.62 24.91 37.38
N LYS A 78 32.95 24.83 38.67
CA LYS A 78 33.92 25.73 39.33
C LYS A 78 35.37 25.37 39.00
N ASP A 79 35.62 24.15 38.54
CA ASP A 79 36.96 23.68 38.22
C ASP A 79 37.53 24.42 37.00
N PRO A 80 38.79 24.91 37.06
CA PRO A 80 39.34 25.76 36.01
C PRO A 80 39.44 25.06 34.64
N ALA A 81 39.70 23.75 34.64
CA ALA A 81 39.76 22.94 33.41
C ALA A 81 38.39 22.85 32.71
N ASN A 82 37.32 22.63 33.48
CA ASN A 82 35.97 22.53 32.95
C ASN A 82 35.37 23.90 32.61
N LYS A 83 35.77 24.94 33.34
CA LYS A 83 35.31 26.31 33.13
C LYS A 83 35.66 26.83 31.73
N GLN A 84 36.84 26.52 31.21
CA GLN A 84 37.23 26.91 29.86
C GLN A 84 36.33 26.25 28.80
N ALA A 85 36.12 24.94 28.89
CA ALA A 85 35.24 24.21 27.99
C ALA A 85 33.78 24.71 28.07
N LEU A 86 33.28 25.03 29.27
CA LEU A 86 31.96 25.64 29.45
C LEU A 86 31.84 27.02 28.80
N GLN A 87 32.88 27.85 28.89
CA GLN A 87 32.88 29.16 28.25
C GLN A 87 32.87 29.05 26.73
N GLU A 88 33.62 28.11 26.16
CA GLU A 88 33.60 27.82 24.73
C GLU A 88 32.21 27.33 24.28
N ALA A 89 31.63 26.38 24.99
CA ALA A 89 30.29 25.89 24.72
C ALA A 89 29.24 27.02 24.82
N SER A 90 29.36 27.92 25.80
CA SER A 90 28.50 29.10 25.93
C SER A 90 28.64 30.07 24.75
N LYS A 91 29.87 30.30 24.26
CA LYS A 91 30.11 31.12 23.06
C LYS A 91 29.45 30.48 21.83
N ILE A 92 29.48 29.15 21.70
CA ILE A 92 28.80 28.43 20.61
C ILE A 92 27.29 28.62 20.70
N VAL A 93 26.69 28.49 21.89
CA VAL A 93 25.25 28.77 22.08
C VAL A 93 24.90 30.18 21.63
N LYS A 94 25.65 31.19 22.08
CA LYS A 94 25.41 32.60 21.71
C LYS A 94 25.45 32.82 20.20
N ARG A 95 26.34 32.13 19.47
CA ARG A 95 26.41 32.18 18.00
C ARG A 95 25.22 31.49 17.32
N ASN A 96 24.61 30.52 17.97
CA ASN A 96 23.48 29.77 17.42
C ASN A 96 22.11 30.39 17.74
N LEU A 97 22.03 31.32 18.70
CA LEU A 97 20.78 32.01 19.04
C LEU A 97 20.12 32.71 17.84
N PRO A 98 20.84 33.47 16.99
CA PRO A 98 20.23 34.09 15.80
C PRO A 98 19.59 33.07 14.85
N LYS A 99 20.18 31.87 14.73
CA LYS A 99 19.61 30.81 13.90
C LYS A 99 18.24 30.33 14.41
N LEU A 100 18.03 30.30 15.72
CA LEU A 100 16.72 29.97 16.29
C LEU A 100 15.66 31.01 15.89
N GLU A 101 16.05 32.29 15.83
CA GLU A 101 15.15 33.37 15.40
C GLU A 101 14.79 33.25 13.92
N GLU A 102 15.75 32.85 13.07
CA GLU A 102 15.53 32.59 11.64
C GLU A 102 14.64 31.37 11.37
N LEU A 103 14.82 30.30 12.16
CA LEU A 103 14.06 29.05 11.99
C LEU A 103 12.61 29.16 12.48
N ARG A 104 12.36 29.98 13.51
CA ARG A 104 11.04 30.15 14.14
C ARG A 104 9.91 30.46 13.13
N PRO A 105 9.99 31.49 12.27
CA PRO A 105 8.92 31.79 11.31
C PRO A 105 8.75 30.69 10.26
N ARG A 106 9.82 29.98 9.88
CA ARG A 106 9.76 28.88 8.90
C ARG A 106 8.95 27.70 9.43
N ILE A 107 9.14 27.35 10.71
CA ILE A 107 8.41 26.28 11.39
C ILE A 107 6.93 26.65 11.53
N ASN A 108 6.63 27.86 12.01
CA ASN A 108 5.25 28.32 12.16
C ASN A 108 4.49 28.28 10.83
N LYS A 109 5.10 28.79 9.75
CA LYS A 109 4.51 28.75 8.41
C LYS A 109 4.22 27.32 7.94
N ARG A 110 5.13 26.36 8.22
CA ARG A 110 4.93 24.95 7.86
C ARG A 110 3.79 24.31 8.67
N HIS A 111 3.71 24.63 9.96
CA HIS A 111 2.67 24.14 10.85
C HIS A 111 1.28 24.71 10.51
N GLU A 112 1.19 26.00 10.20
CA GLU A 112 -0.06 26.67 9.77
C GLU A 112 -0.61 26.04 8.50
N ARG A 113 0.24 25.86 7.47
CA ARG A 113 -0.14 25.20 6.21
C ARG A 113 -0.68 23.80 6.46
N PHE A 114 -0.03 23.05 7.34
CA PHE A 114 -0.49 21.71 7.68
C PHE A 114 -1.84 21.73 8.42
N LYS A 115 -2.03 22.66 9.36
CA LYS A 115 -3.32 22.86 10.04
C LYS A 115 -4.43 23.21 9.04
N GLU A 116 -4.18 24.03 8.04
CA GLU A 116 -5.14 24.34 6.97
C GLU A 116 -5.53 23.09 6.18
N ILE A 117 -4.55 22.32 5.71
CA ILE A 117 -4.78 21.08 4.98
C ILE A 117 -5.59 20.09 5.82
N LYS A 118 -5.27 19.95 7.11
CA LYS A 118 -5.97 19.06 8.04
C LYS A 118 -7.42 19.50 8.25
N ARG A 119 -7.67 20.80 8.47
CA ARG A 119 -9.03 21.36 8.60
C ARG A 119 -9.86 21.15 7.32
N ASP A 120 -9.26 21.33 6.15
CA ASP A 120 -9.98 21.13 4.87
C ASP A 120 -10.28 19.66 4.61
N ALA A 121 -9.37 18.76 4.98
CA ALA A 121 -9.63 17.32 4.95
C ALA A 121 -10.76 16.91 5.91
N GLU A 122 -10.80 17.47 7.12
CA GLU A 122 -11.86 17.25 8.09
C GLU A 122 -13.21 17.78 7.59
N LYS A 123 -13.26 19.00 7.03
CA LYS A 123 -14.48 19.56 6.42
C LYS A 123 -15.02 18.69 5.28
N LYS A 124 -14.14 18.14 4.43
CA LYS A 124 -14.55 17.21 3.36
C LYS A 124 -15.14 15.92 3.92
N LYS A 125 -14.53 15.34 4.96
CA LYS A 125 -15.05 14.16 5.64
C LYS A 125 -16.43 14.43 6.27
N VAL A 126 -16.58 15.54 6.98
CA VAL A 126 -17.86 15.94 7.58
C VAL A 126 -18.93 16.13 6.49
N ARG A 127 -18.63 16.84 5.40
CA ARG A 127 -19.56 16.99 4.26
C ARG A 127 -19.99 15.66 3.66
N GLN A 128 -19.08 14.69 3.55
CA GLN A 128 -19.43 13.34 3.09
C GLN A 128 -20.33 12.59 4.07
N THR A 129 -20.17 12.81 5.39
CA THR A 129 -21.00 12.15 6.41
C THR A 129 -22.36 12.81 6.66
N VAL A 130 -22.51 14.12 6.42
CA VAL A 130 -23.80 14.84 6.51
C VAL A 130 -24.53 14.99 5.18
N ALA A 131 -23.99 14.44 4.08
CA ALA A 131 -24.76 14.29 2.85
C ALA A 131 -25.91 13.32 3.10
N SER A 132 -27.12 13.86 3.18
CA SER A 132 -28.37 13.11 3.33
C SER A 132 -28.44 11.97 2.31
N PRO A 133 -28.92 10.76 2.65
CA PRO A 133 -28.94 9.61 1.74
C PRO A 133 -29.60 9.91 0.38
N THR A 134 -30.51 10.88 0.34
CA THR A 134 -31.17 11.36 -0.88
C THR A 134 -30.26 12.18 -1.82
N GLN A 135 -29.24 12.87 -1.29
CA GLN A 135 -28.28 13.63 -2.10
C GLN A 135 -27.18 12.72 -2.66
N LEU A 136 -26.76 11.69 -1.92
CA LEU A 136 -25.79 10.69 -2.41
C LEU A 136 -26.32 9.92 -3.62
N SER A 137 -27.62 9.61 -3.68
CA SER A 137 -28.24 8.95 -4.84
C SER A 137 -28.26 9.85 -6.09
N ARG A 138 -28.55 11.15 -5.93
CA ARG A 138 -28.54 12.12 -7.04
C ARG A 138 -27.15 12.40 -7.55
N ASP A 139 -26.17 12.52 -6.66
CA ASP A 139 -24.77 12.74 -7.04
C ASP A 139 -24.16 11.48 -7.66
N PHE A 140 -24.58 10.27 -7.24
CA PHE A 140 -24.22 9.01 -7.88
C PHE A 140 -24.78 8.90 -9.30
N ASP A 141 -26.06 9.22 -9.52
CA ASP A 141 -26.66 9.22 -10.85
C ASP A 141 -25.99 10.26 -11.77
N ASN A 142 -25.67 11.44 -11.25
CA ASN A 142 -25.00 12.49 -12.02
C ASN A 142 -23.52 12.16 -12.30
N PHE A 143 -22.82 11.50 -11.37
CA PHE A 143 -21.46 11.00 -11.56
C PHE A 143 -21.43 9.83 -12.57
N VAL A 144 -22.38 8.90 -12.53
CA VAL A 144 -22.46 7.78 -13.49
C VAL A 144 -22.74 8.27 -14.91
N LEU A 145 -23.52 9.34 -15.07
CA LEU A 145 -23.80 9.95 -16.38
C LEU A 145 -22.61 10.75 -16.93
N HIS A 146 -21.84 11.47 -16.09
CA HIS A 146 -20.65 12.22 -16.51
C HIS A 146 -19.39 11.35 -16.65
N ALA A 147 -19.18 10.36 -15.78
CA ALA A 147 -18.03 9.45 -15.85
C ALA A 147 -18.05 8.57 -17.11
N ARG A 148 -19.25 8.20 -17.62
CA ARG A 148 -19.39 7.47 -18.89
C ARG A 148 -18.98 8.29 -20.12
N LYS A 149 -18.91 9.62 -20.01
CA LYS A 149 -18.56 10.52 -21.13
C LYS A 149 -17.11 11.00 -21.08
N SER A 150 -16.45 10.98 -19.92
CA SER A 150 -15.08 11.50 -19.73
C SER A 150 -14.02 10.48 -19.30
N SER A 151 -14.40 9.26 -18.92
CA SER A 151 -13.43 8.24 -18.51
C SER A 151 -13.17 7.28 -19.66
N ASP A 152 -12.15 7.58 -20.47
CA ASP A 152 -11.47 6.55 -21.25
C ASP A 152 -10.74 5.62 -20.26
N PRO A 153 -11.18 4.36 -20.07
CA PRO A 153 -10.57 3.45 -19.11
C PRO A 153 -9.11 3.12 -19.42
N ALA A 154 -8.60 3.49 -20.60
CA ALA A 154 -7.20 3.32 -20.98
C ALA A 154 -6.24 4.29 -20.26
N LEU A 155 -6.72 5.43 -19.74
CA LEU A 155 -5.85 6.51 -19.25
C LEU A 155 -5.71 6.61 -17.72
N PHE A 156 -6.67 6.11 -16.92
CA PHE A 156 -6.72 6.45 -15.48
C PHE A 156 -7.03 5.33 -14.48
N GLY A 157 -7.05 4.05 -14.85
CA GLY A 157 -7.36 3.00 -13.86
C GLY A 157 -6.75 1.65 -14.18
N GLY A 158 -5.87 1.16 -13.30
CA GLY A 158 -5.46 -0.24 -13.30
C GLY A 158 -6.69 -1.13 -13.23
N LYS A 159 -6.91 -1.94 -14.26
CA LYS A 159 -7.99 -2.93 -14.35
C LYS A 159 -8.06 -3.75 -13.05
N GLN A 160 -9.13 -3.61 -12.28
CA GLN A 160 -9.42 -4.54 -11.20
C GLN A 160 -9.73 -5.91 -11.84
N SER A 161 -8.90 -6.92 -11.54
CA SER A 161 -9.19 -8.30 -11.90
C SER A 161 -10.40 -8.76 -11.09
N LEU A 162 -11.53 -9.00 -11.75
CA LEU A 162 -12.70 -9.61 -11.12
C LEU A 162 -12.38 -11.06 -10.79
N ASP A 163 -12.55 -11.45 -9.52
CA ASP A 163 -12.40 -12.85 -9.11
C ASP A 163 -13.56 -13.69 -9.66
N ALA A 164 -13.21 -14.77 -10.36
CA ALA A 164 -14.18 -15.66 -11.01
C ALA A 164 -14.94 -16.53 -9.99
N GLY A 165 -14.41 -16.69 -8.77
CA GLY A 165 -15.07 -17.40 -7.67
C GLY A 165 -16.33 -16.69 -7.19
N GLU A 166 -16.21 -15.40 -6.88
CA GLU A 166 -17.27 -14.58 -6.28
C GLU A 166 -18.36 -14.15 -7.28
N ASN A 167 -18.00 -13.90 -8.55
CA ASN A 167 -18.91 -13.24 -9.51
C ASN A 167 -19.07 -14.02 -10.83
N ARG A 168 -19.38 -15.32 -10.75
CA ARG A 168 -19.51 -16.23 -11.90
C ARG A 168 -20.43 -15.72 -13.00
N ASP A 169 -21.66 -15.34 -12.66
CA ASP A 169 -22.67 -14.94 -13.65
C ASP A 169 -22.30 -13.64 -14.35
N LEU A 170 -21.67 -12.71 -13.62
CA LEU A 170 -21.21 -11.44 -14.17
C LEU A 170 -19.99 -11.66 -15.07
N ALA A 171 -19.06 -12.53 -14.68
CA ALA A 171 -17.90 -12.90 -15.49
C ALA A 171 -18.33 -13.53 -16.83
N VAL A 172 -19.31 -14.44 -16.81
CA VAL A 172 -19.87 -15.04 -18.03
C VAL A 172 -20.49 -13.98 -18.94
N LYS A 173 -21.28 -13.04 -18.39
CA LYS A 173 -21.89 -11.95 -19.18
C LYS A 173 -20.85 -11.02 -19.78
N ILE A 174 -19.80 -10.67 -19.04
CA ILE A 174 -18.69 -9.84 -19.54
C ILE A 174 -17.93 -10.59 -20.64
N ALA A 175 -17.65 -11.88 -20.45
CA ALA A 175 -16.98 -12.72 -21.43
C ALA A 175 -17.80 -12.81 -22.74
N GLN A 176 -19.10 -13.11 -22.65
CA GLN A 176 -19.99 -13.15 -23.81
C GLN A 176 -20.06 -11.79 -24.53
N LYS A 177 -20.10 -10.69 -23.79
CA LYS A 177 -20.11 -9.34 -24.35
C LYS A 177 -18.82 -9.03 -25.10
N GLU A 178 -17.67 -9.42 -24.55
CA GLU A 178 -16.37 -9.23 -25.20
C GLU A 178 -16.20 -10.13 -26.43
N ILE A 179 -16.67 -11.40 -26.38
CA ILE A 179 -16.71 -12.30 -27.54
C ILE A 179 -17.53 -11.65 -28.66
N ARG A 180 -18.74 -11.18 -28.38
CA ARG A 180 -19.59 -10.50 -29.37
C ARG A 180 -18.92 -9.25 -29.93
N ARG A 181 -18.25 -8.45 -29.08
CA ARG A 181 -17.51 -7.26 -29.53
C ARG A 181 -16.42 -7.64 -30.53
N ARG A 182 -15.64 -8.68 -30.24
CA ARG A 182 -14.57 -9.16 -31.13
C ARG A 182 -15.13 -9.76 -32.42
N ASP A 183 -16.21 -10.52 -32.35
CA ASP A 183 -16.85 -11.09 -33.53
C ASP A 183 -17.43 -10.02 -34.45
N LEU A 184 -18.02 -8.97 -33.89
CA LEU A 184 -18.50 -7.82 -34.66
C LEU A 184 -17.34 -7.05 -35.32
N ALA A 185 -16.23 -6.87 -34.60
CA ALA A 185 -15.04 -6.25 -35.17
C ALA A 185 -14.47 -7.08 -36.33
N LYS A 186 -14.34 -8.41 -36.15
CA LYS A 186 -13.91 -9.34 -37.21
C LYS A 186 -14.85 -9.31 -38.41
N ARG A 187 -16.17 -9.35 -38.19
CA ARG A 187 -17.17 -9.27 -39.27
C ARG A 187 -17.08 -7.97 -40.06
N LYS A 188 -16.80 -6.84 -39.40
CA LYS A 188 -16.59 -5.55 -40.07
C LYS A 188 -15.33 -5.53 -40.93
N VAL A 189 -14.24 -6.16 -40.48
CA VAL A 189 -13.02 -6.30 -41.28
C VAL A 189 -13.25 -7.20 -42.50
N ARG A 190 -13.97 -8.32 -42.35
CA ARG A 190 -14.36 -9.18 -43.48
C ARG A 190 -15.29 -8.47 -44.48
N GLN A 191 -16.25 -7.68 -44.00
CA GLN A 191 -17.11 -6.88 -44.88
C GLN A 191 -16.36 -5.78 -45.63
N ALA A 192 -15.18 -5.38 -45.17
CA ALA A 192 -14.32 -4.42 -45.85
C ALA A 192 -13.48 -5.03 -47.00
N GLY A 193 -13.75 -6.29 -47.38
CA GLY A 193 -13.20 -6.91 -48.60
C GLY A 193 -11.86 -7.65 -48.42
N VAL A 194 -11.38 -7.80 -47.18
CA VAL A 194 -10.18 -8.59 -46.88
C VAL A 194 -10.57 -10.07 -46.82
N SER A 195 -9.96 -10.91 -47.66
CA SER A 195 -10.26 -12.35 -47.70
C SER A 195 -9.75 -13.04 -46.43
N ASP A 196 -10.34 -14.19 -46.06
CA ASP A 196 -9.94 -14.93 -44.87
C ASP A 196 -8.45 -15.37 -44.92
N GLU A 197 -7.90 -15.59 -46.13
CA GLU A 197 -6.48 -15.90 -46.36
C GLU A 197 -5.57 -14.69 -46.16
N GLU A 198 -5.93 -13.52 -46.67
CA GLU A 198 -5.13 -12.29 -46.51
C GLU A 198 -5.14 -11.79 -45.05
N GLU A 199 -6.26 -11.99 -44.34
CA GLU A 199 -6.40 -11.68 -42.92
C GLU A 199 -5.66 -12.71 -42.03
N ALA A 200 -5.44 -13.94 -42.52
CA ALA A 200 -4.58 -14.94 -41.87
C ALA A 200 -3.10 -14.60 -42.09
N GLU A 201 -2.70 -14.28 -43.33
CA GLU A 201 -1.33 -13.89 -43.69
C GLU A 201 -0.85 -12.65 -42.92
N ARG A 202 -1.72 -11.64 -42.73
CA ARG A 202 -1.40 -10.44 -41.92
C ARG A 202 -1.30 -10.71 -40.42
N ARG A 203 -1.98 -11.75 -39.91
CA ARG A 203 -1.87 -12.17 -38.51
C ARG A 203 -0.65 -13.06 -38.28
N THR A 204 -0.25 -13.83 -39.27
CA THR A 204 1.00 -14.59 -39.31
C THR A 204 2.16 -13.68 -39.68
N GLY A 205 2.50 -12.73 -38.81
CA GLY A 205 3.72 -11.95 -38.92
C GLY A 205 4.95 -12.84 -38.70
N GLY A 206 5.38 -13.54 -39.75
CA GLY A 206 6.74 -14.02 -40.04
C GLY A 206 7.48 -14.90 -39.04
N MET A 207 6.95 -15.22 -37.86
CA MET A 207 7.75 -15.86 -36.81
C MET A 207 7.03 -16.95 -36.01
N TRP A 208 5.73 -17.19 -36.21
CA TRP A 208 4.96 -18.15 -35.41
C TRP A 208 4.46 -19.38 -36.18
N ASN A 209 4.60 -19.44 -37.51
CA ASN A 209 4.24 -20.63 -38.29
C ASN A 209 5.31 -21.74 -38.25
N ASN A 210 6.56 -21.41 -37.88
CA ASN A 210 7.65 -22.39 -37.87
C ASN A 210 7.79 -23.15 -36.55
N TRP A 211 6.99 -22.83 -35.52
CA TRP A 211 7.17 -23.47 -34.20
C TRP A 211 6.57 -24.87 -34.15
N GLU A 212 5.68 -25.20 -35.09
CA GLU A 212 5.14 -26.55 -35.26
C GLU A 212 6.12 -27.40 -36.09
N ASP A 213 6.70 -26.85 -37.18
CA ASP A 213 7.73 -27.52 -37.99
C ASP A 213 9.07 -27.71 -37.25
N ASP A 214 9.50 -26.74 -36.45
CA ASP A 214 10.74 -26.83 -35.65
C ASP A 214 10.63 -27.85 -34.50
N LEU A 215 9.42 -28.21 -34.06
CA LEU A 215 9.18 -29.29 -33.11
C LEU A 215 9.07 -30.66 -33.79
N VAL A 216 8.59 -30.71 -35.04
CA VAL A 216 8.49 -31.95 -35.83
C VAL A 216 9.87 -32.44 -36.30
N SER A 217 10.86 -31.55 -36.42
CA SER A 217 12.22 -31.94 -36.81
C SER A 217 13.02 -32.67 -35.71
N ASP A 218 12.68 -32.49 -34.42
CA ASP A 218 13.50 -32.99 -33.30
C ASP A 218 12.85 -34.09 -32.45
N GLY A 219 11.67 -34.59 -32.81
CA GLY A 219 11.07 -35.67 -32.04
C GLY A 219 9.83 -36.30 -32.67
N ALA A 220 10.03 -37.52 -33.17
CA ALA A 220 9.04 -38.59 -33.32
C ALA A 220 7.71 -38.28 -34.02
N LYS A 221 7.45 -39.06 -35.08
CA LYS A 221 6.12 -39.24 -35.68
C LYS A 221 5.11 -39.68 -34.62
N GLU A 222 4.28 -38.78 -34.11
CA GLU A 222 3.06 -39.12 -33.38
C GLU A 222 1.87 -38.46 -34.10
N GLU A 223 0.86 -39.26 -34.41
CA GLU A 223 -0.31 -38.86 -35.19
C GLU A 223 -1.15 -37.80 -34.43
N PRO A 224 -1.66 -36.77 -35.13
CA PRO A 224 -2.46 -35.69 -34.51
C PRO A 224 -3.78 -36.16 -33.87
N ASP A 225 -4.22 -37.39 -34.17
CA ASP A 225 -5.44 -37.98 -33.62
C ASP A 225 -5.30 -38.43 -32.15
N ASP A 226 -4.08 -38.66 -31.65
CA ASP A 226 -3.86 -39.20 -30.30
C ASP A 226 -4.13 -38.17 -29.19
N LEU A 227 -3.86 -36.88 -29.44
CA LEU A 227 -4.09 -35.81 -28.45
C LEU A 227 -5.58 -35.54 -28.24
N SER A 228 -6.36 -35.50 -29.31
CA SER A 228 -7.82 -35.33 -29.25
C SER A 228 -8.49 -36.50 -28.54
N GLN A 229 -8.04 -37.72 -28.85
CA GLN A 229 -8.49 -38.93 -28.17
C GLN A 229 -8.11 -38.93 -26.69
N MET A 230 -6.88 -38.52 -26.35
CA MET A 230 -6.41 -38.43 -24.97
C MET A 230 -7.19 -37.40 -24.15
N ILE A 231 -7.50 -36.23 -24.71
CA ILE A 231 -8.32 -35.20 -24.04
C ILE A 231 -9.73 -35.74 -23.75
N THR A 232 -10.33 -36.41 -24.73
CA THR A 232 -11.66 -37.01 -24.60
C THR A 232 -11.66 -38.13 -23.56
N GLN A 233 -10.58 -38.94 -23.52
CA GLN A 233 -10.42 -40.04 -22.57
C GLN A 233 -10.17 -39.55 -21.14
N VAL A 234 -9.38 -38.49 -20.94
CA VAL A 234 -9.16 -37.86 -19.64
C VAL A 234 -10.45 -37.24 -19.11
N GLY A 235 -11.23 -36.57 -19.98
CA GLY A 235 -12.55 -36.06 -19.64
C GLY A 235 -13.50 -37.16 -19.19
N ARG A 236 -13.51 -38.30 -19.89
CA ARG A 236 -14.33 -39.47 -19.54
C ARG A 236 -13.90 -40.09 -18.21
N ARG A 237 -12.60 -40.25 -17.95
CA ARG A 237 -12.06 -40.74 -16.66
C ARG A 237 -12.43 -39.82 -15.50
N GLY A 238 -12.41 -38.50 -15.72
CA GLY A 238 -12.85 -37.52 -14.74
C GLY A 238 -14.33 -37.66 -14.38
N GLN A 239 -15.19 -37.83 -15.38
CA GLN A 239 -16.63 -38.05 -15.17
C GLN A 239 -16.93 -39.38 -14.47
N GLU A 240 -16.22 -40.46 -14.81
CA GLU A 240 -16.33 -41.76 -14.13
C GLU A 240 -15.89 -41.67 -12.65
N ALA A 241 -14.83 -40.92 -12.35
CA ALA A 241 -14.37 -40.69 -10.96
C ALA A 241 -15.37 -39.85 -10.14
N ILE A 242 -16.05 -38.89 -10.77
CA ILE A 242 -17.12 -38.11 -10.15
C ILE A 242 -18.36 -38.99 -9.90
N ALA A 243 -18.71 -39.88 -10.84
CA ALA A 243 -19.79 -40.83 -10.69
C ALA A 243 -19.53 -41.86 -9.57
N ARG A 244 -18.29 -42.37 -9.44
CA ARG A 244 -17.89 -43.26 -8.34
C ARG A 244 -18.03 -42.59 -6.97
N ARG A 245 -17.55 -41.35 -6.83
CA ARG A 245 -17.70 -40.56 -5.59
C ARG A 245 -19.17 -40.31 -5.24
N ARG A 246 -20.01 -40.00 -6.23
CA ARG A 246 -21.46 -39.86 -6.00
C ARG A 246 -22.13 -41.18 -5.60
N GLY A 247 -21.70 -42.31 -6.18
CA GLY A 247 -22.19 -43.64 -5.83
C GLY A 247 -21.82 -44.08 -4.41
N GLU A 248 -20.61 -43.76 -3.94
CA GLU A 248 -20.17 -44.03 -2.55
C GLU A 248 -20.94 -43.20 -1.53
N VAL A 249 -21.21 -41.93 -1.82
CA VAL A 249 -22.05 -41.06 -0.96
C VAL A 249 -23.47 -41.62 -0.83
N LEU A 250 -24.06 -42.13 -1.93
CA LEU A 250 -25.39 -42.76 -1.89
C LEU A 250 -25.37 -44.12 -1.15
N ARG A 251 -24.27 -44.87 -1.22
CA ARG A 251 -24.11 -46.16 -0.53
C ARG A 251 -23.96 -45.95 0.98
N LEU A 252 -23.18 -44.95 1.41
CA LEU A 252 -23.05 -44.53 2.80
C LEU A 252 -24.37 -43.97 3.36
N GLY A 253 -25.12 -43.21 2.55
CA GLY A 253 -26.46 -42.72 2.91
C GLY A 253 -27.49 -43.84 3.13
N ARG A 254 -27.46 -44.90 2.32
CA ARG A 254 -28.32 -46.09 2.54
C ARG A 254 -27.94 -46.89 3.78
N ILE A 255 -26.65 -47.01 4.10
CA ILE A 255 -26.19 -47.70 5.32
C ILE A 255 -26.65 -46.91 6.56
N TYR A 256 -26.49 -45.58 6.55
CA TYR A 256 -26.96 -44.73 7.65
C TYR A 256 -28.48 -44.80 7.85
N CYS A 257 -29.26 -44.84 6.77
CA CYS A 257 -30.72 -44.95 6.84
C CYS A 257 -31.18 -46.34 7.36
N ALA A 258 -30.52 -47.42 6.95
CA ALA A 258 -30.83 -48.78 7.41
C ALA A 258 -30.47 -49.01 8.90
N VAL A 259 -29.41 -48.36 9.40
CA VAL A 259 -29.06 -48.38 10.82
C VAL A 259 -30.06 -47.56 11.65
N SER A 260 -30.50 -46.40 11.16
CA SER A 260 -31.55 -45.61 11.84
C SER A 260 -32.91 -46.32 11.91
N LEU A 261 -33.32 -47.07 10.88
CA LEU A 261 -34.59 -47.81 10.92
C LEU A 261 -34.56 -49.00 11.91
N ARG A 262 -33.43 -49.69 12.10
CA ARG A 262 -33.32 -50.78 13.11
C ARG A 262 -33.34 -50.28 14.54
N ILE A 263 -32.93 -49.04 14.80
CA ILE A 263 -32.93 -48.46 16.15
C ILE A 263 -34.36 -48.08 16.58
N CYS A 264 -35.25 -47.73 15.64
CA CYS A 264 -36.64 -47.39 15.95
C CYS A 264 -37.53 -48.61 16.24
N ASP A 265 -37.30 -49.76 15.59
CA ASP A 265 -38.10 -50.98 15.82
C ASP A 265 -37.79 -51.68 17.16
N SER A 266 -36.65 -51.41 17.78
CA SER A 266 -36.28 -52.00 19.08
C SER A 266 -36.81 -51.23 20.29
N SER A 267 -37.51 -50.11 20.07
CA SER A 267 -38.15 -49.26 21.09
C SER A 267 -39.67 -49.48 21.21
N ALA A 268 -40.24 -50.41 20.45
CA ALA A 268 -41.66 -50.70 20.41
C ALA A 268 -41.95 -52.20 20.50
N ALA A 269 -41.71 -52.78 21.67
CA ALA A 269 -42.34 -54.04 22.10
C ALA A 269 -42.60 -53.95 23.62
N PRO A 270 -43.75 -54.47 24.10
CA PRO A 270 -44.40 -54.04 25.35
C PRO A 270 -43.70 -54.45 26.64
#